data_AF-A0A356KVC3-F1
#
_entry.id   AF-A0A356KVC3-F1
#
_cell.length_a   1.000
_cell.length_b   1.000
_cell.length_c   1.000
_cell.angle_alpha   90.00
_cell.angle_beta   90.00
_cell.angle_gamma   90.00
#
_symmetry.space_group_name_H-M   'P 1'
#
loop_
_entity.id
_entity.type
_entity.pdbx_description
1 polymer ?
#
loop_
_entity_poly.entity_id
_entity_poly.type
_entity_poly.pdbx_seq_one_letter_code
_entity_poly.pdbx_strand_id
1 'polypeptide(L)'
;MNALPFHLELRHRAAATTRCPFCREGCQEGDAYACASCLARHHAACWREGAGCSVCRAHAPLVPPRAAPSDRRGVYEQSLDAWGRLWAFYNLSVGTIALLIGSQYPLRLTLGGMIANACFLFGPALELALIRVGFSECEGLRHFLFWSGYLVTFLALLAVA
;
A
#
# COMPACT_ATOMS: atom_id res chain seq x y z
N MET A 1 42.66 50.68 -16.78
CA MET A 1 42.67 49.31 -17.33
C MET A 1 42.19 48.39 -16.22
N ASN A 2 40.88 48.12 -16.16
CA ASN A 2 40.27 47.33 -15.09
C ASN A 2 40.04 45.90 -15.60
N ALA A 3 40.83 44.96 -15.10
CA ALA A 3 40.62 43.54 -15.32
C ALA A 3 39.35 43.10 -14.57
N LEU A 4 38.30 42.74 -15.30
CA LEU A 4 37.12 42.09 -14.72
C LEU A 4 37.46 40.61 -14.42
N PRO A 5 37.02 40.08 -13.27
CA PRO A 5 37.36 38.73 -12.84
C PRO A 5 36.57 37.67 -13.62
N PHE A 6 37.29 36.81 -14.33
CA PHE A 6 36.80 35.71 -15.19
C PHE A 6 36.07 34.56 -14.45
N HIS A 7 35.69 34.71 -13.18
CA HIS A 7 35.23 33.61 -12.33
C HIS A 7 33.71 33.45 -12.19
N LEU A 8 32.89 34.34 -12.77
CA LEU A 8 31.44 34.38 -12.50
C LEU A 8 30.52 33.88 -13.64
N GLU A 9 31.02 33.66 -14.86
CA GLU A 9 30.15 33.24 -15.99
C GLU A 9 29.94 31.72 -16.14
N LEU A 10 30.64 30.89 -15.36
CA LEU A 10 30.54 29.42 -15.46
C LEU A 10 29.35 28.79 -14.71
N ARG A 11 28.50 29.59 -14.04
CA ARG A 11 27.31 29.08 -13.32
C ARG A 11 26.02 29.05 -14.15
N HIS A 12 26.04 29.46 -15.42
CA HIS A 12 24.80 29.77 -16.16
C HIS A 12 24.34 28.77 -17.24
N ARG A 13 24.96 27.59 -17.39
CA ARG A 13 24.51 26.59 -18.39
C ARG A 13 24.51 25.14 -17.92
N ALA A 14 24.16 24.89 -16.67
CA ALA A 14 23.56 23.60 -16.32
C ALA A 14 22.08 23.61 -16.73
N ALA A 15 21.80 23.88 -18.01
CA ALA A 15 20.53 23.43 -18.58
C ALA A 15 20.56 21.92 -18.38
N ALA A 16 19.78 21.42 -17.44
CA ALA A 16 19.80 20.04 -16.99
C ALA A 16 19.68 19.14 -18.22
N THR A 17 20.83 18.69 -18.73
CA THR A 17 20.86 17.83 -19.89
C THR A 17 20.16 16.57 -19.46
N THR A 18 19.01 16.30 -20.07
CA THR A 18 18.23 15.08 -19.85
C THR A 18 18.96 13.84 -20.34
N ARG A 19 20.21 13.96 -20.80
CA ARG A 19 21.07 12.87 -21.26
C ARG A 19 22.24 12.64 -20.32
N CYS A 20 22.52 11.38 -20.05
CA CYS A 20 23.66 10.93 -19.26
C CYS A 20 24.97 11.30 -19.98
N PRO A 21 25.91 12.02 -19.36
CA PRO A 21 27.18 12.37 -20.00
C PRO A 21 28.13 11.18 -20.15
N PHE A 22 27.81 10.01 -19.58
CA PHE A 22 28.59 8.77 -19.73
C PHE A 22 28.19 8.02 -21.01
N CYS A 23 26.93 7.61 -21.14
CA CYS A 23 26.44 6.85 -22.31
C CYS A 23 25.82 7.72 -23.42
N ARG A 24 25.55 9.00 -23.15
CA ARG A 24 24.85 9.97 -24.03
C ARG A 24 23.39 9.65 -24.32
N GLU A 25 22.80 8.68 -23.62
CA GLU A 25 21.37 8.33 -23.70
C GLU A 25 20.53 9.14 -22.72
N GLY A 26 19.21 9.19 -22.94
CA GLY A 26 18.26 9.89 -22.08
C GLY A 26 18.14 9.25 -20.68
N CYS A 27 18.11 10.08 -19.64
CA CYS A 27 17.82 9.68 -18.27
C CYS A 27 16.34 9.94 -17.94
N GLN A 28 15.63 8.91 -17.47
CA GLN A 28 14.29 9.10 -16.91
C GLN A 28 14.38 9.68 -15.49
N GLU A 29 13.39 10.48 -15.09
CA GLU A 29 13.46 11.26 -13.83
C GLU A 29 13.45 10.42 -12.55
N GLY A 30 12.89 9.20 -12.59
CA GLY A 30 12.75 8.32 -11.42
C GLY A 30 14.00 7.50 -11.06
N ASP A 31 14.89 7.23 -12.03
CA ASP A 31 15.98 6.25 -11.90
C ASP A 31 17.38 6.85 -12.11
N ALA A 32 17.46 8.18 -12.19
CA ALA A 32 18.71 8.89 -12.42
C ALA A 32 19.31 9.46 -11.13
N TYR A 33 20.59 9.18 -10.88
CA TYR A 33 21.36 9.89 -9.87
C TYR A 33 21.74 11.26 -10.40
N ALA A 34 21.60 12.30 -9.56
CA ALA A 34 22.13 13.62 -9.85
C ALA A 34 23.45 13.81 -9.08
N CYS A 35 24.49 14.33 -9.72
CA CYS A 35 25.73 14.67 -9.03
C CYS A 35 25.52 15.83 -8.05
N ALA A 36 25.96 15.72 -6.79
CA ALA A 36 25.81 16.80 -5.81
C ALA A 36 26.63 18.06 -6.13
N SER A 37 27.68 17.94 -6.95
CA SER A 37 28.55 19.06 -7.31
C SER A 37 28.08 19.82 -8.56
N CYS A 38 27.80 19.10 -9.66
CA CYS A 38 27.48 19.72 -10.95
C CYS A 38 26.03 19.49 -11.41
N LEU A 39 25.21 18.77 -10.63
CA LEU A 39 23.82 18.43 -10.93
C LEU A 39 23.60 17.65 -12.24
N ALA A 40 24.67 17.14 -12.86
CA ALA A 40 24.56 16.25 -14.01
C ALA A 40 23.83 14.96 -13.63
N ARG A 41 22.87 14.54 -14.48
CA ARG A 41 22.10 13.31 -14.30
C ARG A 41 22.83 12.12 -14.93
N HIS A 42 22.87 11.00 -14.22
CA HIS A 42 23.47 9.74 -14.66
C HIS A 42 22.52 8.58 -14.39
N HIS A 43 22.51 7.56 -15.25
CA HIS A 43 21.84 6.31 -14.91
C HIS A 43 22.52 5.63 -13.72
N ALA A 44 21.74 4.89 -12.93
CA ALA A 44 22.25 4.09 -11.83
C ALA A 44 23.35 3.10 -12.22
N ALA A 45 23.29 2.54 -13.43
CA ALA A 45 24.34 1.69 -13.96
C ALA A 45 25.62 2.50 -14.27
N CYS A 46 25.50 3.56 -15.07
CA CYS A 46 26.63 4.39 -15.49
C CYS A 46 27.35 5.06 -14.32
N TRP A 47 26.62 5.49 -13.28
CA TRP A 47 27.24 6.07 -12.08
C TRP A 47 28.14 5.07 -11.35
N ARG A 48 27.66 3.82 -11.19
CA ARG A 48 28.40 2.74 -10.54
C ARG A 48 29.59 2.30 -11.37
N GLU A 49 29.39 2.17 -12.68
CA GLU A 49 30.45 1.79 -13.63
C GLU A 49 31.59 2.81 -13.69
N GLY A 50 31.25 4.11 -13.78
CA GLY A 50 32.25 5.19 -13.75
C GLY A 50 32.82 5.51 -12.37
N ALA A 51 32.34 4.80 -11.33
CA ALA A 51 32.63 5.06 -9.91
C ALA A 51 32.41 6.53 -9.48
N GLY A 52 31.57 7.30 -10.17
CA GLY A 52 31.35 8.73 -9.91
C GLY A 52 30.88 9.52 -11.13
N CYS A 53 30.79 10.84 -10.98
CA CYS A 53 30.36 11.73 -12.06
C CYS A 53 31.40 11.83 -13.18
N SER A 54 31.00 11.51 -14.42
CA SER A 54 31.90 11.62 -15.59
C SER A 54 32.27 13.06 -15.96
N VAL A 55 31.53 14.07 -15.47
CA VAL A 55 31.76 15.49 -15.78
C VAL A 55 32.74 16.13 -14.81
N CYS A 56 32.51 15.98 -13.49
CA CYS A 56 33.29 16.67 -12.45
C CYS A 56 34.10 15.75 -11.54
N ARG A 57 34.04 14.42 -11.75
CA ARG A 57 34.72 13.39 -10.93
C ARG A 57 34.30 13.32 -9.45
N ALA A 58 33.27 14.07 -9.03
CA ALA A 58 32.73 13.93 -7.69
C ALA A 58 32.09 12.54 -7.48
N HIS A 59 32.27 11.99 -6.29
CA HIS A 59 31.77 10.66 -5.90
C HIS A 59 30.47 10.71 -5.09
N ALA A 60 29.96 11.90 -4.79
CA ALA A 60 28.75 12.10 -4.00
C ALA A 60 27.51 12.25 -4.91
N PRO A 61 26.63 11.24 -4.99
CA PRO A 61 25.33 11.41 -5.63
C PRO A 61 24.36 12.09 -4.67
N LEU A 62 23.51 12.98 -5.19
CA LEU A 62 22.22 13.26 -4.59
C LEU A 62 21.39 12.00 -4.79
N VAL A 63 21.08 11.31 -3.69
CA VAL A 63 20.18 10.16 -3.70
C VAL A 63 18.90 10.64 -4.37
N PRO A 64 18.42 9.97 -5.45
CA PRO A 64 17.15 10.36 -6.04
C PRO A 64 16.11 10.32 -4.91
N PRO A 65 15.22 11.33 -4.80
CA PRO A 65 14.13 11.26 -3.86
C PRO A 65 13.47 9.91 -4.09
N ARG A 66 13.52 9.06 -3.05
CA ARG A 66 12.95 7.71 -3.04
C ARG A 66 11.62 7.85 -3.75
N ALA A 67 11.50 7.26 -4.96
CA ALA A 67 10.40 7.56 -5.86
C ALA A 67 9.14 7.66 -5.02
N ALA A 68 8.55 8.87 -4.95
CA ALA A 68 7.39 9.11 -4.10
C ALA A 68 6.46 7.93 -4.37
N PRO A 69 6.09 7.14 -3.34
CA PRO A 69 5.50 5.83 -3.52
C PRO A 69 4.44 5.99 -4.60
N SER A 70 4.65 5.32 -5.74
CA SER A 70 3.75 5.43 -6.88
C SER A 70 2.35 5.28 -6.32
N ASP A 71 1.43 6.16 -6.72
CA ASP A 71 0.09 6.27 -6.13
C ASP A 71 -0.67 4.94 -6.25
N ARG A 72 -0.36 4.01 -5.35
CA ARG A 72 -1.00 2.70 -5.20
C ARG A 72 -2.25 2.83 -4.35
N ARG A 73 -2.58 4.04 -3.85
CA ARG A 73 -3.84 4.26 -3.13
C ARG A 73 -5.01 3.91 -4.05
N GLY A 74 -4.96 4.31 -5.31
CA GLY A 74 -6.01 3.99 -6.29
C GLY A 74 -6.26 2.48 -6.47
N VAL A 75 -5.19 1.66 -6.51
CA VAL A 75 -5.34 0.21 -6.67
C VAL A 75 -5.88 -0.45 -5.38
N TYR A 76 -5.46 0.04 -4.21
CA TYR A 76 -5.91 -0.51 -2.94
C TYR A 76 -7.38 -0.13 -2.65
N GLU A 77 -7.76 1.10 -2.92
CA GLU A 77 -9.11 1.64 -2.73
C GLU A 77 -10.13 0.91 -3.62
N GLN A 78 -9.76 0.62 -4.87
CA GLN A 78 -10.59 -0.17 -5.79
C GLN A 78 -10.77 -1.63 -5.34
N SER A 79 -9.76 -2.20 -4.67
CA SER A 79 -9.85 -3.56 -4.10
C SER A 79 -10.75 -3.61 -2.86
N LEU A 80 -10.70 -2.58 -2.01
CA LEU A 80 -11.52 -2.49 -0.80
C LEU A 80 -13.01 -2.39 -1.14
N ASP A 81 -13.36 -1.67 -2.21
CA ASP A 81 -14.75 -1.56 -2.68
C ASP A 81 -15.31 -2.88 -3.22
N ALA A 82 -14.47 -3.71 -3.85
CA ALA A 82 -14.89 -5.02 -4.35
C ALA A 82 -15.11 -6.00 -3.19
N TRP A 83 -14.18 -6.04 -2.23
CA TRP A 83 -14.29 -6.90 -1.05
C TRP A 83 -15.44 -6.49 -0.12
N GLY A 84 -15.64 -5.18 0.09
CA GLY A 84 -16.75 -4.68 0.90
C GLY A 84 -18.13 -5.10 0.35
N ARG A 85 -18.29 -5.08 -0.99
CA ARG A 85 -19.53 -5.53 -1.64
C ARG A 85 -19.77 -7.03 -1.49
N LEU A 86 -18.74 -7.87 -1.69
CA LEU A 86 -18.85 -9.32 -1.51
C LEU A 86 -19.19 -9.68 -0.05
N TRP A 87 -18.56 -9.01 0.90
CA TRP A 87 -18.80 -9.23 2.31
C TRP A 87 -20.20 -8.78 2.75
N ALA A 88 -20.70 -7.65 2.25
CA ALA A 88 -22.07 -7.21 2.50
C ALA A 88 -23.09 -8.23 1.96
N PHE A 89 -22.85 -8.79 0.77
CA PHE A 89 -23.70 -9.82 0.18
C PHE A 89 -23.69 -11.12 1.01
N TYR A 90 -22.53 -11.53 1.51
CA TYR A 90 -22.40 -12.68 2.40
C TYR A 90 -23.19 -12.50 3.70
N ASN A 91 -23.05 -11.36 4.38
CA ASN A 91 -23.79 -11.11 5.63
C ASN A 91 -25.31 -11.05 5.40
N LEU A 92 -25.75 -10.42 4.31
CA LEU A 92 -27.18 -10.35 3.97
C LEU A 92 -27.75 -11.74 3.70
N SER A 93 -27.02 -12.58 2.96
CA SER A 93 -27.45 -13.95 2.65
C SER A 93 -27.49 -14.84 3.90
N VAL A 94 -26.47 -14.78 4.77
CA VAL A 94 -26.47 -15.56 6.02
C VAL A 94 -27.57 -15.10 6.98
N GLY A 95 -27.77 -13.79 7.16
CA GLY A 95 -28.86 -13.26 7.99
C GLY A 95 -30.24 -13.69 7.48
N THR A 96 -30.44 -13.70 6.16
CA THR A 96 -31.68 -14.17 5.54
C THR A 96 -31.91 -15.66 5.80
N ILE A 97 -30.87 -16.49 5.64
CA ILE A 97 -30.96 -17.93 5.92
C ILE A 97 -31.30 -18.17 7.40
N ALA A 98 -30.67 -17.44 8.32
CA ALA A 98 -30.94 -17.56 9.76
C ALA A 98 -32.40 -17.20 10.10
N LEU A 99 -32.96 -16.15 9.49
CA LEU A 99 -34.38 -15.78 9.65
C LEU A 99 -35.32 -16.87 9.09
N LEU A 100 -35.01 -17.42 7.92
CA LEU A 100 -35.80 -18.50 7.32
C LEU A 100 -35.78 -19.74 8.22
N ILE A 101 -34.61 -20.18 8.68
CA ILE A 101 -34.48 -21.32 9.60
C ILE A 101 -35.25 -21.04 10.90
N GLY A 102 -35.05 -19.88 11.52
CA GLY A 102 -35.76 -19.50 12.75
C GLY A 102 -37.27 -19.48 12.60
N SER A 103 -37.79 -19.12 11.42
CA SER A 103 -39.22 -19.14 11.13
C SER A 103 -39.81 -20.55 11.00
N GLN A 104 -39.01 -21.53 10.55
CA GLN A 104 -39.43 -22.92 10.39
C GLN A 104 -39.37 -23.71 11.71
N TYR A 105 -38.58 -23.23 12.68
CA TYR A 105 -38.39 -23.88 13.98
C TYR A 105 -38.82 -22.95 15.12
N PRO A 106 -40.12 -22.64 15.26
CA PRO A 106 -40.60 -21.85 16.38
C PRO A 106 -40.36 -22.63 17.68
N LEU A 107 -39.68 -21.99 18.65
CA LEU A 107 -39.74 -22.30 20.09
C LEU A 107 -38.78 -23.35 20.69
N ARG A 108 -37.61 -23.61 20.10
CA ARG A 108 -36.44 -24.01 20.89
C ARG A 108 -35.23 -23.13 20.58
N LEU A 109 -35.38 -21.83 20.83
CA LEU A 109 -34.23 -20.93 21.01
C LEU A 109 -33.53 -21.33 22.30
N THR A 110 -32.70 -22.37 22.22
CA THR A 110 -31.66 -22.59 23.22
C THR A 110 -30.78 -21.34 23.25
N LEU A 111 -30.19 -21.05 24.41
CA LEU A 111 -29.23 -19.97 24.59
C LEU A 111 -28.17 -19.92 23.47
N GLY A 112 -27.82 -21.08 22.90
CA GLY A 112 -26.94 -21.22 21.73
C GLY A 112 -27.43 -20.51 20.46
N GLY A 113 -28.72 -20.51 20.16
CA GLY A 113 -29.28 -19.79 19.01
C GLY A 113 -29.20 -18.26 19.16
N MET A 114 -29.39 -17.76 20.39
CA MET A 114 -29.23 -16.33 20.68
C MET A 114 -27.76 -15.89 20.63
N ILE A 115 -26.85 -16.71 21.15
CA ILE A 115 -25.41 -16.44 21.09
C ILE A 115 -24.92 -16.45 19.65
N ALA A 116 -25.32 -17.43 18.83
CA ALA A 116 -24.96 -17.50 17.42
C ALA A 116 -25.43 -16.24 16.67
N ASN A 117 -26.68 -15.81 16.90
CA ASN A 117 -27.23 -14.62 16.27
C ASN A 117 -26.51 -13.32 16.71
N ALA A 118 -26.18 -13.21 18.00
CA ALA A 118 -25.39 -12.09 18.51
C ALA A 118 -23.96 -12.07 17.94
N CYS A 119 -23.28 -13.21 17.86
CA CYS A 119 -21.95 -13.29 17.25
C CYS A 119 -21.97 -12.88 15.76
N PHE A 120 -23.01 -13.26 15.03
CA PHE A 120 -23.20 -12.85 13.63
C PHE A 120 -23.45 -11.35 13.47
N LEU A 121 -24.16 -10.71 14.40
CA LEU A 121 -24.44 -9.28 14.34
C LEU A 121 -23.27 -8.41 14.82
N PHE A 122 -22.57 -8.83 15.88
CA PHE A 122 -21.53 -8.02 16.51
C PHE A 122 -20.12 -8.24 15.96
N GLY A 123 -19.80 -9.43 15.43
CA GLY A 123 -18.50 -9.70 14.80
C GLY A 123 -18.15 -8.70 13.68
N PRO A 124 -19.08 -8.45 12.73
CA PRO A 124 -18.92 -7.46 11.68
C PRO A 124 -18.64 -6.02 12.16
N ALA A 125 -19.34 -5.58 13.21
CA ALA A 125 -19.18 -4.25 13.76
C ALA A 125 -17.83 -4.07 14.47
N LEU A 126 -17.36 -5.12 15.16
CA LEU A 126 -16.06 -5.13 15.82
C LEU A 126 -14.92 -5.09 14.79
N GLU A 127 -15.02 -5.85 13.70
CA GLU A 127 -14.02 -5.88 12.63
C GLU A 127 -13.87 -4.50 11.95
N LEU A 128 -14.98 -3.84 11.64
CA LEU A 128 -14.98 -2.47 11.10
C LEU A 128 -14.40 -1.44 12.09
N ALA A 129 -14.67 -1.60 13.39
CA ALA A 129 -14.08 -0.75 14.43
C ALA A 129 -12.56 -0.91 14.50
N LEU A 130 -12.05 -2.16 14.41
CA LEU A 130 -10.62 -2.45 14.41
C LEU A 130 -9.92 -1.89 13.17
N ILE A 131 -10.54 -1.95 12.00
CA ILE A 131 -10.02 -1.33 10.76
C ILE A 131 -9.89 0.19 10.94
N ARG A 132 -10.90 0.85 11.52
CA ARG A 132 -10.87 2.31 11.76
C ARG A 132 -9.77 2.75 12.74
N VAL A 133 -9.37 1.90 13.67
CA VAL A 133 -8.31 2.21 14.65
C VAL A 133 -6.90 2.00 14.05
N GLY A 134 -6.79 1.64 12.76
CA GLY A 134 -5.51 1.54 12.05
C GLY A 134 -4.82 0.19 12.21
N PHE A 135 -5.55 -0.85 12.64
CA PHE A 135 -5.02 -2.22 12.75
C PHE A 135 -4.96 -2.96 11.40
N SER A 136 -5.20 -2.28 10.28
CA SER A 136 -5.32 -2.88 8.94
C SER A 136 -4.01 -3.40 8.34
N GLU A 137 -2.85 -3.05 8.90
CA GLU A 137 -1.55 -3.49 8.36
C GLU A 137 -1.12 -4.89 8.82
N CYS A 138 -1.79 -5.48 9.80
CA CYS A 138 -1.49 -6.83 10.25
C CYS A 138 -2.31 -7.87 9.46
N GLU A 139 -1.79 -8.33 8.33
CA GLU A 139 -2.36 -9.44 7.55
C GLU A 139 -2.71 -10.67 8.42
N GLY A 140 -1.87 -10.97 9.42
CA GLY A 140 -2.11 -12.06 10.36
C GLY A 140 -3.35 -11.87 11.24
N LEU A 141 -3.69 -10.63 11.61
CA LEU A 141 -4.86 -10.34 12.45
C LEU A 141 -6.16 -10.49 11.65
N ARG A 142 -6.15 -10.07 10.38
CA ARG A 142 -7.29 -10.27 9.46
C ARG A 142 -7.60 -11.75 9.27
N HIS A 143 -6.57 -12.57 9.03
CA HIS A 143 -6.75 -14.01 8.94
C HIS A 143 -7.30 -14.58 10.26
N PHE A 144 -6.73 -14.18 11.41
CA PHE A 144 -7.19 -14.67 12.71
C PHE A 144 -8.66 -14.33 13.01
N LEU A 145 -9.09 -13.10 12.72
CA LEU A 145 -10.48 -12.67 12.92
C LEU A 145 -11.44 -13.43 11.99
N PHE A 146 -11.05 -13.62 10.73
CA PHE A 146 -11.82 -14.42 9.78
C PHE A 146 -11.99 -15.87 10.29
N TRP A 147 -10.89 -16.55 10.61
CA TRP A 147 -10.93 -17.94 11.08
C TRP A 147 -11.65 -18.11 12.42
N SER A 148 -11.54 -17.14 13.34
CA SER A 148 -12.25 -17.22 14.62
C SER A 148 -13.77 -17.10 14.46
N GLY A 149 -14.26 -16.28 13.52
CA GLY A 149 -15.69 -16.23 13.17
C GLY A 149 -16.23 -17.56 12.63
N TYR A 150 -15.47 -18.22 11.74
CA TYR A 150 -15.83 -19.54 11.22
C TYR A 150 -15.80 -20.62 12.31
N LEU A 151 -14.80 -20.59 13.18
CA LEU A 151 -14.69 -21.56 14.28
C LEU A 151 -15.87 -21.42 15.26
N VAL A 152 -16.24 -20.20 15.65
CA VAL A 152 -17.40 -19.95 16.52
C VAL A 152 -18.69 -20.43 15.87
N THR A 153 -18.87 -20.16 14.58
CA THR A 153 -20.05 -20.63 13.81
C THR A 153 -20.10 -22.15 13.74
N PHE A 154 -18.97 -22.79 13.45
CA PHE A 154 -18.86 -24.25 13.37
C PHE A 154 -19.14 -24.92 14.71
N LEU A 155 -18.59 -24.40 15.81
CA LEU A 155 -18.86 -24.90 17.16
C LEU A 155 -20.32 -24.70 17.56
N ALA A 156 -20.95 -23.60 17.17
CA ALA A 156 -22.37 -23.37 17.42
C ALA A 156 -23.26 -24.36 16.65
N LEU A 157 -22.92 -24.72 15.42
CA LEU A 157 -23.64 -25.74 14.64
C LEU A 157 -23.48 -27.14 15.25
N LEU A 158 -22.26 -27.51 15.69
CA LEU A 158 -22.02 -28.78 16.38
C LEU A 158 -22.79 -28.90 17.70
N ALA A 159 -23.03 -27.79 18.41
CA ALA A 159 -23.77 -27.81 19.66
C ALA A 159 -25.29 -28.02 19.48
N VAL A 160 -25.81 -27.89 18.26
CA VAL A 160 -27.24 -28.02 17.93
C VAL A 160 -27.55 -29.33 17.18
N ALA A 161 -26.55 -29.98 16.58
CA ALA A 161 -26.64 -31.29 15.93
C ALA A 161 -26.59 -32.44 16.96
#